data_AF-A0A5E4IH91-F1
#
_entry.id   AF-A0A5E4IH91-F1
#
_cell.length_a   1.000
_cell.length_b   1.000
_cell.length_c   1.000
_cell.angle_alpha   90.00
_cell.angle_beta   90.00
_cell.angle_gamma   90.00
#
_symmetry.space_group_name_H-M   'P 1'
#
loop_
_entity.id
_entity.type
_entity.pdbx_description
1 polymer ?
#
loop_
_entity_poly.entity_id
_entity_poly.type
_entity_poly.pdbx_seq_one_letter_code
_entity_poly.pdbx_strand_id
1 'polypeptide(L)' 'MYLVDSNVWLELLLDQKSSEEVRQFLQNVEANEISMTEFTLYSIAS' A
#
# COMPACT_ATOMS: atom_id res chain seq x y z
N MET A 1 -11.90 -5.39 -5.03
CA MET A 1 -10.51 -5.85 -5.29
C MET A 1 -9.64 -4.74 -5.90
N TYR A 2 -8.62 -4.32 -5.16
CA TYR A 2 -7.65 -3.26 -5.47
C TYR A 2 -6.27 -3.88 -5.69
N LEU A 3 -5.61 -3.56 -6.81
CA LEU A 3 -4.20 -3.86 -7.01
C LEU A 3 -3.39 -2.64 -6.55
N VAL A 4 -2.73 -2.77 -5.39
CA VAL A 4 -2.04 -1.67 -4.72
C VAL A 4 -0.58 -1.62 -5.19
N ASP A 5 -0.18 -0.46 -5.71
CA ASP A 5 1.17 -0.19 -6.22
C ASP A 5 2.19 0.08 -5.10
N SER A 6 3.49 0.02 -5.41
CA SER A 6 4.56 0.27 -4.44
C SER A 6 4.49 1.67 -3.84
N ASN A 7 4.09 2.68 -4.61
CA ASN A 7 4.02 4.05 -4.11
C ASN A 7 3.04 4.19 -2.95
N VAL A 8 1.91 3.49 -2.99
CA VAL A 8 0.92 3.51 -1.90
C VAL A 8 1.53 2.96 -0.61
N TRP A 9 2.25 1.84 -0.71
CA TRP A 9 2.98 1.28 0.45
C TRP A 9 4.07 2.23 0.95
N LEU A 10 4.82 2.87 0.05
CA LEU A 10 5.89 3.82 0.40
C LEU A 10 5.37 5.08 1.10
N GLU A 11 4.14 5.53 0.81
CA GLU A 11 3.54 6.65 1.55
C GLU A 11 3.45 6.33 3.06
N LEU A 12 3.07 5.10 3.40
CA LEU A 12 3.00 4.63 4.80
C LEU A 12 4.36 4.31 5.40
N LEU A 13 5.21 3.57 4.66
CA LEU A 13 6.49 3.09 5.17
C LEU A 13 7.48 4.23 5.45
N LEU A 14 7.37 5.32 4.70
CA LEU A 14 8.27 6.47 4.81
C LEU A 14 7.61 7.72 5.44
N ASP A 15 6.39 7.57 5.96
CA ASP A 15 5.58 8.66 6.54
C ASP A 15 5.52 9.93 5.65
N GLN A 16 5.18 9.72 4.38
CA GLN A 16 5.09 10.80 3.40
C GLN A 16 3.76 11.55 3.52
N LYS A 17 3.56 12.54 2.64
CA LYS A 17 2.46 13.49 2.71
C LYS A 17 1.07 12.85 2.79
N SER A 18 0.87 11.72 2.11
CA SER A 18 -0.43 11.02 2.05
C SER A 18 -0.49 9.81 2.98
N SER A 19 0.42 9.68 3.96
CA SER A 19 0.46 8.53 4.88
C SER A 19 -0.86 8.30 5.62
N GLU A 20 -1.53 9.37 6.06
CA GLU A 20 -2.81 9.28 6.76
C GLU A 20 -3.97 8.84 5.83
N GLU A 21 -4.01 9.36 4.60
CA GLU A 21 -5.02 8.98 3.61
C GLU A 21 -4.90 7.50 3.24
N VAL A 22 -3.66 7.02 3.04
CA VAL A 22 -3.39 5.62 2.74
C VAL A 22 -3.70 4.73 3.94
N ARG A 23 -3.41 5.18 5.17
CA ARG A 23 -3.77 4.45 6.40
C ARG A 23 -5.27 4.22 6.47
N GLN A 24 -6.05 5.28 6.26
CA GLN A 24 -7.51 5.19 6.26
C GLN A 24 -8.03 4.28 5.15
N PHE A 25 -7.45 4.36 3.95
CA PHE A 25 -7.80 3.44 2.86
C PHE A 25 -7.57 1.97 3.26
N LEU A 26 -6.37 1.62 3.73
CA LEU A 26 -6.05 0.23 4.07
C LEU A 26 -6.80 -0.30 5.30
N GLN A 27 -7.23 0.58 6.21
CA GLN A 27 -8.06 0.20 7.37
C GLN A 27 -9.53 -0.05 7.00
N ASN A 28 -10.02 0.54 5.92
CA ASN A 28 -11.42 0.44 5.50
C ASN A 28 -11.66 -0.62 4.41
N VAL A 29 -10.60 -1.24 3.90
CA VAL A 29 -10.69 -2.30 2.86
C VAL A 29 -10.35 -3.64 3.50
N GLU A 30 -11.16 -4.67 3.22
CA GLU A 30 -10.86 -6.03 3.68
C GLU A 30 -9.56 -6.54 3.04
N ALA A 31 -8.74 -7.28 3.80
CA ALA A 31 -7.42 -7.72 3.33
C ALA A 31 -7.50 -8.65 2.09
N ASN A 32 -8.57 -9.43 1.95
CA ASN A 32 -8.83 -10.28 0.78
C ASN A 32 -9.14 -9.47 -0.50
N GLU A 33 -9.47 -8.19 -0.37
CA GLU A 33 -9.69 -7.28 -1.48
C GLU A 33 -8.42 -6.54 -1.89
N ILE A 34 -7.33 -6.65 -1.13
CA ILE A 34 -6.05 -6.03 -1.44
C ILE A 34 -5.16 -7.07 -2.11
N SER A 35 -4.73 -6.75 -3.32
CA SER A 35 -3.72 -7.50 -4.06
C SER A 35 -2.50 -6.63 -4.28
N MET A 36 -1.33 -7.24 -4.38
CA MET A 36 -0.09 -6.58 -4.81
C MET A 36 0.65 -7.51 -5.77
N THR A 37 1.44 -6.95 -6.67
CA THR A 37 2.28 -7.77 -7.55
C THR A 37 3.54 -8.23 -6.81
N GLU A 38 4.16 -9.31 -7.30
CA GLU A 38 5.49 -9.72 -6.85
C GLU A 38 6.52 -8.58 -7.03
N PHE A 39 6.42 -7.82 -8.12
CA PHE A 39 7.26 -6.63 -8.34
C PHE A 39 7.08 -5.56 -7.26
N THR A 40 5.83 -5.30 -6.86
CA THR A 40 5.52 -4.37 -5.76
C THR A 40 6.19 -4.83 -4.47
N LEU A 41 6.13 -6.13 -4.17
CA LEU A 41 6.74 -6.69 -2.97
C LEU A 41 8.27 -6.54 -2.98
N TYR A 42 8.92 -6.88 -4.09
CA TYR A 42 10.37 -6.67 -4.23
C TYR A 42 10.75 -5.19 -4.07
N SER A 43 9.96 -4.28 -4.64
CA SER A 43 10.28 -2.85 -4.65
C SER A 43 10.21 -2.21 -3.26
N ILE A 44 9.42 -2.74 -2.32
CA ILE A 44 9.32 -2.22 -0.95
C ILE A 44 10.21 -2.95 0.05
N ALA A 45 10.70 -4.14 -0.31
CA ALA A 45 11.57 -4.96 0.53
C ALA A 45 13.07 -4.74 0.24
N SER A 46 13.40 -4.06 -0.86
CA SER A 46 14.76 -3.68 -1.26
C SER A 46 15.23 -2.39 -0.60
#